data_AF-A0A914VEK6-F1
#
_entry.id   AF-A0A914VEK6-F1
#
_cell.length_a   1.000
_cell.length_b   1.000
_cell.length_c   1.000
_cell.angle_alpha   90.00
_cell.angle_beta   90.00
_cell.angle_gamma   90.00
#
_symmetry.space_group_name_H-M   'P 1'
#
loop_
_entity.id
_entity.type
_entity.pdbx_description
1 polymer ?
#
loop_
_entity_poly.entity_id
_entity_poly.type
_entity_poly.pdbx_seq_one_letter_code
_entity_poly.pdbx_strand_id
1 'polypeptide(L)'
;MSKEQDTRLFCLRVMVGAIILYDHVHPTGAFARGSAVDIRAAVRVLKNHSTAERVENLLNALRYTTKHLSDPTTPKAIRAILS
;
A
#
# COMPACT_ATOMS: atom_id res chain seq x y z
N MET A 1 20.26 -10.25 10.12
CA MET A 1 19.79 -9.57 8.89
C MET A 1 20.87 -8.59 8.47
N SER A 2 21.15 -8.45 7.16
CA SER A 2 22.15 -7.47 6.70
C SER A 2 21.58 -6.05 6.82
N LYS A 3 22.43 -5.03 7.02
CA LYS A 3 21.98 -3.61 7.10
C LYS A 3 21.07 -3.20 5.93
N GLU A 4 21.34 -3.71 4.73
CA GLU A 4 20.53 -3.45 3.54
C GLU A 4 19.10 -4.01 3.65
N GLN A 5 18.93 -5.20 4.23
CA GLN A 5 17.62 -5.79 4.48
C GLN A 5 16.83 -4.97 5.51
N ASP A 6 17.50 -4.44 6.54
CA ASP A 6 16.88 -3.60 7.56
C ASP A 6 16.41 -2.26 6.98
N THR A 7 17.26 -1.59 6.20
CA THR A 7 16.90 -0.35 5.50
C THR A 7 15.73 -0.57 4.55
N ARG A 8 15.74 -1.66 3.78
CA ARG A 8 14.65 -1.98 2.85
C ARG A 8 13.33 -2.17 3.59
N LEU A 9 13.31 -2.94 4.68
CA LEU A 9 12.10 -3.15 5.48
C LEU A 9 11.59 -1.84 6.10
N PHE A 10 12.49 -0.97 6.56
CA PHE A 10 12.14 0.36 7.02
C PHE A 10 11.46 1.17 5.90
N CYS A 11 12.04 1.21 4.70
CA CYS A 11 11.45 1.90 3.56
C CYS A 11 10.08 1.35 3.16
N LEU A 12 9.87 0.03 3.20
CA LEU A 12 8.57 -0.57 2.91
C LEU A 12 7.49 -0.14 3.92
N ARG A 13 7.83 -0.07 5.22
CA ARG A 13 6.92 0.42 6.26
C ARG A 13 6.59 1.89 6.08
N VAL A 14 7.61 2.73 5.80
CA VAL A 14 7.42 4.16 5.54
C VAL A 14 6.55 4.37 4.31
N MET A 15 6.75 3.61 3.24
CA MET A 15 5.92 3.66 2.03
C MET A 15 4.46 3.35 2.34
N VAL A 16 4.17 2.27 3.06
CA VAL A 16 2.80 1.90 3.44
C VAL A 16 2.17 2.96 4.34
N GLY A 17 2.91 3.46 5.33
CA GLY A 17 2.45 4.54 6.19
C GLY A 17 2.12 5.81 5.42
N ALA A 18 2.98 6.22 4.47
CA ALA A 18 2.75 7.39 3.63
C ALA A 18 1.52 7.23 2.72
N ILE A 19 1.29 6.02 2.16
CA ILE A 19 0.10 5.72 1.37
C ILE A 19 -1.16 5.88 2.21
N ILE A 20 -1.19 5.31 3.42
CA ILE A 20 -2.34 5.42 4.34
C ILE A 20 -2.59 6.89 4.69
N LEU A 21 -1.54 7.62 5.09
CA LEU A 21 -1.66 9.05 5.40
C LEU A 21 -2.21 9.84 4.20
N TYR A 22 -1.64 9.66 3.02
CA TYR A 22 -2.09 10.33 1.79
C TYR A 22 -3.55 10.00 1.49
N ASP A 23 -3.95 8.74 1.65
CA ASP A 23 -5.33 8.32 1.44
C ASP A 23 -6.31 9.03 2.38
N HIS A 24 -5.90 9.33 3.62
CA HIS A 24 -6.74 10.06 4.57
C HIS A 24 -6.77 11.58 4.30
N VAL A 25 -5.66 12.18 3.88
CA VAL A 25 -5.55 13.64 3.72
C VAL A 25 -5.97 14.16 2.35
N HIS A 26 -5.81 13.37 1.28
CA HIS A 26 -6.13 13.80 -0.08
C HIS A 26 -7.64 13.68 -0.35
N PRO A 27 -8.31 14.68 -0.96
CA PRO A 27 -9.76 14.67 -1.13
C PRO A 27 -10.33 13.45 -1.87
N THR A 28 -9.55 12.90 -2.82
CA THR A 28 -9.92 11.72 -3.61
C THR A 28 -9.20 10.44 -3.18
N GLY A 29 -8.35 10.52 -2.16
CA GLY A 29 -7.57 9.38 -1.69
C GLY A 29 -6.44 8.89 -2.62
N ALA A 30 -5.79 7.81 -2.17
CA ALA A 30 -4.69 7.16 -2.86
C ALA A 30 -5.15 6.20 -3.97
N PHE A 31 -6.43 5.80 -3.96
CA PHE A 31 -6.97 4.75 -4.84
C PHE A 31 -7.75 5.28 -6.05
N ALA A 32 -7.97 6.60 -6.14
CA ALA A 32 -8.66 7.22 -7.27
C ALA A 32 -7.88 7.09 -8.58
N ARG A 33 -8.62 7.08 -9.69
CA ARG A 33 -8.04 7.13 -11.04
C ARG A 33 -7.29 8.46 -11.21
N GLY A 34 -5.99 8.39 -11.50
CA GLY A 34 -5.13 9.57 -11.63
C GLY A 34 -4.51 10.06 -10.31
N SER A 35 -4.58 9.27 -9.23
CA SER A 35 -3.81 9.56 -8.01
C SER A 35 -2.32 9.67 -8.31
N ALA A 36 -1.63 10.53 -7.56
CA ALA A 36 -0.17 10.63 -7.61
C ALA A 36 0.53 9.38 -7.04
N VAL A 37 -0.22 8.52 -6.34
CA VAL A 37 0.29 7.28 -5.74
C VAL A 37 0.05 6.09 -6.67
N ASP A 38 1.12 5.45 -7.13
CA ASP A 38 1.03 4.19 -7.87
C ASP A 38 0.89 2.99 -6.91
N ILE A 39 -0.35 2.72 -6.51
CA ILE A 39 -0.69 1.59 -5.64
C ILE A 39 -0.28 0.24 -6.26
N ARG A 40 -0.34 0.09 -7.59
CA ARG A 40 -0.01 -1.19 -8.23
C ARG A 40 1.48 -1.48 -8.13
N ALA A 41 2.32 -0.48 -8.36
CA ALA A 41 3.75 -0.59 -8.18
C ALA A 41 4.10 -0.85 -6.71
N ALA A 42 3.49 -0.11 -5.77
CA ALA A 42 3.74 -0.30 -4.34
C ALA A 42 3.41 -1.72 -3.87
N VAL A 43 2.25 -2.27 -4.24
CA VAL A 43 1.87 -3.65 -3.86
C VAL A 43 2.80 -4.68 -4.50
N ARG A 44 3.25 -4.46 -5.72
CA ARG A 44 4.23 -5.35 -6.38
C ARG A 44 5.56 -5.37 -5.64
N VAL A 45 6.06 -4.19 -5.25
CA VAL A 45 7.30 -4.06 -4.48
C VAL A 45 7.17 -4.77 -3.12
N LEU A 46 6.03 -4.61 -2.44
CA LEU A 46 5.78 -5.32 -1.17
C LEU A 46 5.85 -6.84 -1.36
N LYS A 47 5.12 -7.39 -2.33
CA LYS A 47 5.07 -8.84 -2.60
C LYS A 47 6.43 -9.43 -3.01
N ASN A 48 7.31 -8.66 -3.65
CA ASN A 48 8.61 -9.16 -4.14
C ASN A 48 9.74 -9.12 -3.11
N HIS A 49 9.67 -8.25 -2.08
CA HIS A 49 10.83 -7.91 -1.27
C HIS A 49 10.71 -8.22 0.22
N SER A 50 9.62 -8.84 0.67
CA SER A 50 9.41 -9.18 2.08
C SER A 50 9.06 -10.66 2.26
N THR A 51 9.29 -11.18 3.47
CA THR A 51 8.84 -12.52 3.84
C THR A 51 7.31 -12.58 3.84
N ALA A 52 6.74 -13.74 3.52
CA ALA A 52 5.29 -13.91 3.36
C ALA A 52 4.47 -13.30 4.51
N GLU A 53 4.87 -13.55 5.76
CA GLU A 53 4.21 -12.99 6.96
C GLU A 53 4.27 -11.45 7.04
N ARG A 54 5.43 -10.86 6.74
CA ARG A 54 5.62 -9.40 6.83
C ARG A 54 4.94 -8.67 5.69
N VAL A 55 4.92 -9.27 4.50
CA VAL A 55 4.11 -8.79 3.37
C VAL A 55 2.66 -8.71 3.78
N GLU A 56 2.13 -9.79 4.38
CA GLU A 56 0.71 -9.89 4.72
C GLU A 56 0.28 -8.83 5.72
N ASN A 57 1.10 -8.57 6.75
CA ASN A 57 0.82 -7.50 7.73
C ASN A 57 0.76 -6.12 7.07
N LEU A 58 1.65 -5.83 6.12
CA LEU A 58 1.66 -4.55 5.39
C LEU A 58 0.49 -4.44 4.41
N LEU A 59 0.11 -5.53 3.75
CA LEU A 59 -1.08 -5.58 2.89
C LEU A 59 -2.36 -5.42 3.72
N ASN A 60 -2.43 -6.03 4.90
CA ASN A 60 -3.55 -5.90 5.83
C ASN A 60 -3.69 -4.47 6.36
N ALA A 61 -2.58 -3.77 6.61
CA ALA A 61 -2.64 -2.34 6.90
C ALA A 61 -3.33 -1.57 5.75
N LEU A 62 -2.92 -1.80 4.50
CA LEU A 62 -3.59 -1.20 3.34
C LEU A 62 -5.06 -1.63 3.20
N ARG A 63 -5.43 -2.86 3.56
CA ARG A 63 -6.82 -3.34 3.47
C ARG A 63 -7.75 -2.69 4.49
N TYR A 64 -7.28 -2.53 5.73
CA TYR A 64 -8.14 -2.24 6.87
C TYR A 64 -8.00 -0.83 7.44
N THR A 65 -6.92 -0.11 7.12
CA THR A 65 -6.68 1.25 7.65
C THR A 65 -6.79 2.37 6.63
N THR A 66 -7.03 2.05 5.35
CA THR A 66 -7.29 3.06 4.31
C THR A 66 -8.75 3.48 4.30
N LYS A 67 -8.98 4.74 3.94
CA LYS A 67 -10.30 5.36 3.88
C LYS A 67 -11.05 5.04 2.58
N HIS A 68 -10.39 5.15 1.43
CA HIS A 68 -11.08 5.15 0.12
C HIS A 68 -11.00 3.81 -0.64
N LEU A 69 -10.35 2.77 -0.10
CA LEU A 69 -10.24 1.47 -0.79
C LEU A 69 -11.62 0.85 -1.11
N SER A 70 -12.56 0.99 -0.17
CA SER A 70 -13.91 0.45 -0.28
C SER A 70 -14.86 1.34 -1.08
N ASP A 71 -14.41 2.50 -1.57
CA ASP A 71 -15.26 3.43 -2.29
C ASP A 71 -15.74 2.86 -3.63
N PRO A 72 -16.98 3.16 -4.04
CA PRO A 72 -17.49 2.73 -5.34
C PRO A 72 -16.66 3.25 -6.52
N THR A 73 -16.00 4.40 -6.34
CA THR A 73 -15.12 5.06 -7.33
C THR A 73 -13.76 4.38 -7.45
N THR A 74 -13.33 3.60 -6.46
CA THR A 74 -12.06 2.87 -6.52
C THR A 74 -12.12 1.81 -7.64
N PRO A 75 -11.11 1.71 -8.54
CA PRO A 75 -11.15 0.74 -9.62
C PRO A 75 -11.17 -0.71 -9.11
N LYS A 76 -12.05 -1.55 -9.68
CA LYS A 76 -12.17 -2.98 -9.30
C LYS A 76 -10.84 -3.74 -9.35
N ALA A 77 -10.00 -3.44 -10.34
CA ALA A 77 -8.68 -4.06 -10.47
C ALA A 77 -7.75 -3.71 -9.30
N ILE A 78 -7.87 -2.53 -8.69
CA ILE A 78 -7.08 -2.14 -7.52
C ILE A 78 -7.55 -2.89 -6.28
N ARG A 79 -8.88 -2.97 -6.07
CA ARG A 79 -9.45 -3.80 -5.00
C ARG A 79 -8.99 -5.26 -5.11
N ALA A 80 -9.03 -5.86 -6.30
CA ALA A 80 -8.64 -7.25 -6.52
C ALA A 80 -7.18 -7.56 -6.15
N ILE A 81 -6.27 -6.59 -6.31
CA ILE A 81 -4.84 -6.76 -5.98
C ILE A 81 -4.59 -6.82 -4.47
N LEU A 82 -5.48 -6.16 -3.71
CA LEU A 82 -5.52 -6.11 -2.25
C LEU A 82 -6.66 -6.97 -1.68
N SER A 83 -7.33 -7.79 -2.49
CA SER A 83 -8.27 -8.79 -1.98
C SER A 83 -7.53 -10.00 -1.40
#